data_AF-A0A1Y2D4H9-F1
#
_entry.id   AF-A0A1Y2D4H9-F1
#
_cell.length_a   1.000
_cell.length_b   1.000
_cell.length_c   1.000
_cell.angle_alpha   90.00
_cell.angle_beta   90.00
_cell.angle_gamma   90.00
#
_symmetry.space_group_name_H-M   'P 1'
#
loop_
_entity.id
_entity.type
_entity.pdbx_description
1 polymer ?
#
loop_
_entity_poly.entity_id
_entity_poly.type
_entity_poly.pdbx_seq_one_letter_code
_entity_poly.pdbx_strand_id
1 'polypeptide(L)'
;MTPINNLQIAVKNNTGIYYFQTLVPIHILFVESGKLEQDEWFKNWQDNSLNEYKYNIANLNKYADIKEIVDKLQINNVFCIAERYVNNMNVLYLSVKLEQNVIFVMEMLIDQPLRNVKLSTKTAAASLVSPFQNAIEEILKS
;
A
#
# COMPACT_ATOMS: atom_id res chain seq x y z
N MET A 1 -11.14 -5.59 -17.99
CA MET A 1 -11.89 -5.94 -16.77
C MET A 1 -12.18 -4.66 -16.01
N THR A 2 -13.36 -4.53 -15.41
CA THR A 2 -13.68 -3.41 -14.52
C THR A 2 -12.80 -3.52 -13.26
N PRO A 3 -12.14 -2.43 -12.80
CA PRO A 3 -11.33 -2.47 -11.59
C PRO A 3 -12.15 -2.94 -10.38
N ILE A 4 -11.56 -3.75 -9.52
CA ILE A 4 -12.23 -4.33 -8.34
C ILE A 4 -12.71 -3.27 -7.35
N ASN A 5 -12.10 -2.08 -7.35
CA ASN A 5 -12.47 -0.95 -6.52
C ASN A 5 -13.39 0.06 -7.23
N ASN A 6 -14.01 -0.30 -8.36
CA ASN A 6 -14.97 0.56 -9.03
C ASN A 6 -16.31 0.58 -8.29
N LEU A 7 -16.71 1.74 -7.78
CA LEU A 7 -17.98 1.99 -7.14
C LEU A 7 -18.94 2.65 -8.14
N GLN A 8 -20.05 1.98 -8.44
CA GLN A 8 -21.15 2.55 -9.22
C GLN A 8 -22.15 3.23 -8.29
N ILE A 9 -22.55 4.45 -8.63
CA ILE A 9 -23.35 5.32 -7.78
C ILE A 9 -24.59 5.77 -8.57
N ALA A 10 -25.77 5.67 -7.95
CA ALA A 10 -27.00 6.27 -8.46
C ALA A 10 -27.52 7.31 -7.47
N VAL A 11 -27.68 8.55 -7.92
CA VAL A 11 -28.21 9.66 -7.11
C VAL A 11 -29.58 10.05 -7.64
N LYS A 12 -30.61 9.95 -6.78
CA LYS A 12 -31.99 10.32 -7.11
C LYS A 12 -32.38 11.62 -6.41
N ASN A 13 -32.97 12.55 -7.16
CA ASN A 13 -33.60 13.76 -6.63
C ASN A 13 -35.00 13.95 -7.28
N ASN A 14 -35.59 15.14 -7.12
CA ASN A 14 -36.88 15.48 -7.70
C ASN A 14 -36.84 15.73 -9.23
N THR A 15 -35.67 15.86 -9.85
CA THR A 15 -35.51 16.09 -11.30
C THR A 15 -35.17 14.81 -12.07
N GLY A 16 -34.65 13.76 -11.41
CA GLY A 16 -34.34 12.49 -12.06
C GLY A 16 -33.40 11.58 -11.26
N ILE A 17 -32.83 10.60 -11.97
CA ILE A 17 -31.79 9.69 -11.47
C ILE A 17 -30.52 9.93 -12.29
N TYR A 18 -29.40 10.13 -11.61
CA TYR A 18 -28.09 10.38 -12.20
C TYR A 18 -27.13 9.25 -11.81
N TYR A 19 -26.34 8.75 -12.77
CA TYR A 19 -25.41 7.65 -12.56
C TYR A 19 -23.97 8.14 -12.65
N PHE A 20 -23.15 7.74 -11.69
CA PHE A 20 -21.73 8.03 -11.62
C PHE A 20 -20.94 6.74 -11.37
N GLN A 21 -19.64 6.80 -11.61
CA GLN A 21 -18.73 5.79 -11.11
C GLN A 21 -17.44 6.46 -10.66
N THR A 22 -16.81 5.88 -9.64
CA THR A 22 -15.51 6.32 -9.15
C THR A 22 -14.70 5.12 -8.68
N LEU A 23 -13.39 5.27 -8.62
CA LEU A 23 -12.52 4.29 -7.98
C LEU A 23 -12.40 4.62 -6.50
N VAL A 24 -12.69 3.64 -5.65
CA VAL A 24 -12.52 3.77 -4.20
C VAL A 24 -11.03 3.58 -3.88
N PRO A 25 -10.35 4.58 -3.27
CA PRO A 25 -8.98 4.39 -2.82
C PRO A 25 -8.94 3.31 -1.76
N ILE A 26 -8.18 2.23 -1.99
CA ILE A 26 -8.25 1.06 -1.11
C ILE A 26 -7.65 1.32 0.28
N HIS A 27 -6.86 2.38 0.46
CA HIS A 27 -6.29 2.75 1.77
C HIS A 27 -7.35 3.04 2.84
N ILE A 28 -8.58 3.40 2.46
CA ILE A 28 -9.67 3.60 3.42
C ILE A 28 -10.10 2.29 4.11
N LEU A 29 -9.69 1.14 3.57
CA LEU A 29 -9.98 -0.19 4.10
C LEU A 29 -8.84 -0.72 4.99
N PHE A 30 -7.75 0.03 5.17
CA PHE A 30 -6.63 -0.40 5.98
C PHE A 30 -7.00 -0.29 7.46
N VAL A 31 -6.89 -1.41 8.19
CA VAL A 31 -7.32 -1.49 9.59
C VAL A 31 -6.19 -1.16 10.56
N GLU A 32 -6.54 -0.59 11.71
CA GLU A 32 -5.57 -0.18 12.75
C GLU A 32 -4.80 -1.36 13.35
N SER A 33 -5.40 -2.55 13.41
CA SER A 33 -4.76 -3.80 13.81
C SER A 33 -3.90 -4.41 12.69
N GLY A 34 -3.41 -3.59 11.76
CA GLY A 34 -2.65 -4.02 10.59
C GLY A 34 -1.17 -4.27 10.83
N LYS A 35 -0.66 -3.88 12.00
CA LYS A 35 0.73 -4.14 12.39
C LYS A 35 0.92 -5.62 12.68
N LEU A 36 1.81 -6.25 11.93
CA LEU A 36 2.23 -7.64 12.17
C LEU A 36 3.35 -7.70 13.20
N GLU A 37 3.42 -8.83 13.91
CA GLU A 37 4.64 -9.20 14.62
C GLU A 37 5.72 -9.65 13.63
N GLN A 38 6.99 -9.51 14.00
CA GLN A 38 8.12 -9.78 13.12
C GLN A 38 8.12 -11.22 12.57
N ASP A 39 7.80 -12.21 13.40
CA ASP A 39 7.74 -13.62 13.00
C ASP A 39 6.59 -13.89 12.01
N GLU A 40 5.43 -13.25 12.21
CA GLU A 40 4.29 -13.36 11.29
C GLU A 40 4.61 -12.70 9.94
N TRP A 41 5.30 -11.56 9.96
CA TRP A 41 5.78 -10.91 8.74
C TRP A 41 6.73 -11.82 7.95
N PHE A 42 7.74 -12.41 8.60
CA PHE A 42 8.68 -13.32 7.94
C PHE A 42 8.01 -14.56 7.38
N LYS A 43 7.06 -15.14 8.11
CA LYS A 43 6.28 -16.29 7.64
C LYS A 43 5.55 -15.98 6.34
N ASN A 44 4.88 -14.82 6.25
CA ASN A 44 4.19 -14.40 5.03
C ASN A 44 5.18 -14.07 3.90
N TRP A 45 6.31 -13.43 4.21
CA TRP A 45 7.32 -13.07 3.22
C TRP A 45 8.02 -14.29 2.58
N GLN A 46 8.31 -15.30 3.39
CA GLN A 46 8.97 -16.55 2.94
C GLN A 46 8.01 -17.56 2.33
N ASP A 47 6.69 -17.30 2.35
CA ASP A 47 5.72 -18.18 1.73
C ASP A 47 5.91 -18.19 0.20
N ASN A 48 6.34 -19.33 -0.33
CA ASN A 48 6.61 -19.55 -1.74
C ASN A 48 5.33 -19.77 -2.57
N SER A 49 4.17 -19.95 -1.92
CA SER A 49 2.89 -20.00 -2.62
C SER A 49 2.39 -18.62 -3.04
N LEU A 50 2.91 -17.55 -2.42
CA LEU A 50 2.55 -16.17 -2.72
C LEU A 50 3.45 -15.60 -3.82
N ASN A 51 2.82 -15.07 -4.86
CA ASN A 51 3.51 -14.31 -5.89
C ASN A 51 4.03 -12.98 -5.33
N GLU A 52 5.23 -12.59 -5.77
CA GLU A 52 5.78 -11.26 -5.52
C GLU A 52 5.46 -10.32 -6.67
N TYR A 53 4.83 -9.19 -6.35
CA TYR A 53 4.45 -8.16 -7.30
C TYR A 53 5.30 -6.92 -7.11
N LYS A 54 5.99 -6.47 -8.17
CA LYS A 54 6.89 -5.32 -8.13
C LYS A 54 6.25 -4.09 -8.73
N TYR A 55 6.49 -2.94 -8.09
CA TYR A 55 5.96 -1.66 -8.50
C TYR A 55 6.98 -0.55 -8.26
N ASN A 56 7.11 0.38 -9.20
CA ASN A 56 8.06 1.48 -9.09
C ASN A 56 7.29 2.79 -8.89
N ILE A 57 7.64 3.53 -7.84
CA ILE A 57 7.11 4.86 -7.58
C ILE A 57 8.26 5.84 -7.79
N ALA A 58 8.06 6.81 -8.67
CA ALA A 58 9.06 7.83 -8.98
C ALA A 58 8.51 9.23 -8.71
N ASN A 59 9.43 10.18 -8.63
CA ASN A 59 9.14 11.61 -8.46
C ASN A 59 8.47 11.94 -7.13
N LEU A 60 8.84 11.25 -6.05
CA LEU A 60 8.60 11.80 -4.71
C LEU A 60 9.43 13.08 -4.56
N ASN A 61 8.90 14.16 -4.02
CA ASN A 61 9.63 15.43 -4.02
C ASN A 61 9.50 16.28 -2.75
N LYS A 62 8.89 15.72 -1.71
CA LYS A 62 8.53 16.45 -0.49
C LYS A 62 9.24 15.97 0.78
N TYR A 63 9.84 14.78 0.77
CA TYR A 63 10.45 14.19 1.96
C TYR A 63 11.90 14.63 2.11
N ALA A 64 12.27 15.05 3.31
CA ALA A 64 13.64 15.39 3.70
C ALA A 64 14.32 14.27 4.50
N ASP A 65 13.53 13.42 5.17
CA ASP A 65 13.99 12.35 6.04
C ASP A 65 13.14 11.07 5.84
N ILE A 66 13.77 9.89 6.00
CA ILE A 66 13.08 8.60 5.95
C ILE A 66 11.97 8.52 7.00
N LYS A 67 12.17 9.17 8.15
CA LYS A 67 11.17 9.23 9.22
C LYS A 67 9.85 9.85 8.75
N GLU A 68 9.89 10.87 7.90
CA GLU A 68 8.67 11.50 7.37
C GLU A 68 7.87 10.54 6.48
N ILE A 69 8.56 9.65 5.76
CA ILE A 69 7.93 8.59 4.96
C ILE A 69 7.26 7.57 5.88
N VAL A 70 7.97 7.10 6.90
CA VAL A 70 7.45 6.14 7.88
C VAL A 70 6.24 6.70 8.62
N ASP A 71 6.31 7.95 9.09
CA ASP A 71 5.21 8.61 9.79
C ASP A 71 3.99 8.80 8.87
N LYS A 72 4.21 9.19 7.60
CA LYS A 72 3.15 9.34 6.61
C LYS A 72 2.44 8.01 6.31
N LEU A 73 3.21 6.93 6.17
CA LEU A 73 2.70 5.57 6.00
C LEU A 73 1.88 5.14 7.24
N GLN A 74 2.42 5.38 8.44
CA GLN A 74 1.78 4.97 9.69
C GLN A 74 0.43 5.67 9.94
N ILE A 75 0.29 6.97 9.63
CA ILE A 75 -0.98 7.69 9.74
C ILE A 75 -2.07 7.07 8.84
N ASN A 76 -1.67 6.36 7.78
CA ASN A 76 -2.57 5.66 6.87
C ASN A 76 -2.66 4.16 7.15
N ASN A 77 -2.35 3.70 8.37
CA ASN A 77 -2.36 2.28 8.75
C ASN A 77 -1.43 1.38 7.90
N VAL A 78 -0.31 1.94 7.44
CA VAL A 78 0.80 1.19 6.83
C VAL A 78 1.95 1.12 7.82
N PHE A 79 2.20 -0.06 8.38
CA PHE A 79 3.04 -0.20 9.56
C PHE A 79 4.44 -0.66 9.20
N CYS A 80 5.45 0.06 9.69
CA CYS A 80 6.85 -0.37 9.60
C CYS A 80 7.15 -1.42 10.67
N ILE A 81 7.60 -2.60 10.24
CA ILE A 81 8.01 -3.72 11.09
C ILE A 81 9.49 -3.62 11.40
N ALA A 82 10.30 -3.30 10.39
CA ALA A 82 11.72 -3.13 10.55
C ALA A 82 12.28 -2.20 9.46
N GLU A 83 13.37 -1.53 9.80
CA GLU A 83 14.10 -0.64 8.91
C GLU A 83 15.58 -1.06 8.86
N ARG A 84 16.16 -0.99 7.66
CA ARG A 84 17.57 -1.27 7.39
C ARG A 84 18.12 -0.26 6.39
N TYR A 85 19.44 -0.07 6.41
CA TYR A 85 20.15 0.68 5.39
C TYR A 85 21.19 -0.23 4.74
N VAL A 86 21.00 -0.54 3.45
CA VAL A 86 21.82 -1.51 2.71
C VAL A 86 22.08 -0.98 1.31
N ASN A 87 23.32 -1.08 0.82
CA ASN A 87 23.72 -0.66 -0.54
C ASN A 87 23.29 0.78 -0.90
N ASN A 88 23.43 1.72 0.04
CA ASN A 88 22.99 3.12 -0.09
C ASN A 88 21.49 3.30 -0.37
N MET A 89 20.66 2.36 0.09
CA MET A 89 19.21 2.43 0.04
C MET A 89 18.63 2.22 1.43
N ASN A 90 17.57 2.96 1.74
CA ASN A 90 16.71 2.63 2.88
C ASN A 90 15.82 1.45 2.48
N VAL A 91 15.69 0.47 3.37
CA VAL A 91 14.86 -0.71 3.18
C VAL A 91 13.87 -0.77 4.33
N LEU A 92 12.58 -0.63 4.01
CA LEU A 92 11.49 -0.74 4.97
C LEU A 92 10.76 -2.06 4.75
N TYR A 93 10.55 -2.80 5.83
CA TYR A 93 9.69 -3.98 5.88
C TYR A 93 8.36 -3.56 6.47
N LEU A 94 7.30 -3.65 5.69
CA LEU A 94 6.01 -3.05 6.00
C LEU A 94 4.90 -4.09 6.02
N SER A 95 3.84 -3.83 6.78
CA SER A 95 2.60 -4.60 6.75
C SER A 95 1.35 -3.73 6.69
N VAL A 96 0.32 -4.29 6.05
CA VAL A 96 -1.06 -3.76 6.04
C VAL A 96 -2.02 -4.92 6.21
N LYS A 97 -3.12 -4.72 6.95
CA LYS A 97 -4.28 -5.60 6.92
C LYS A 97 -5.51 -4.84 6.41
N LEU A 98 -6.37 -5.57 5.73
CA LEU A 98 -7.75 -5.18 5.47
C LEU A 98 -8.66 -6.10 6.29
N GLU A 99 -9.96 -5.82 6.27
CA GLU A 99 -11.00 -6.71 6.79
C GLU A 99 -10.87 -8.15 6.26
N GLN A 100 -11.49 -9.10 6.96
CA GLN A 100 -11.55 -10.52 6.55
C GLN A 100 -10.15 -11.19 6.44
N ASN A 101 -9.18 -10.75 7.24
CA ASN A 101 -7.82 -11.31 7.30
C ASN A 101 -7.04 -11.22 5.98
N VAL A 102 -7.32 -10.24 5.12
CA VAL A 102 -6.46 -9.97 3.97
C VAL A 102 -5.20 -9.24 4.43
N ILE A 103 -4.04 -9.87 4.21
CA ILE A 103 -2.73 -9.36 4.64
C ILE A 103 -1.90 -8.99 3.41
N PHE A 104 -1.24 -7.84 3.51
CA PHE A 104 -0.17 -7.43 2.59
C PHE A 104 1.12 -7.29 3.39
N VAL A 105 2.18 -7.95 2.92
CA VAL A 105 3.54 -7.71 3.38
C VAL A 105 4.34 -7.08 2.24
N MET A 106 5.17 -6.11 2.56
CA MET A 106 5.94 -5.38 1.56
C MET A 106 7.39 -5.19 1.98
N GLU A 107 8.26 -5.19 0.98
CA GLU A 107 9.61 -4.64 1.07
C GLU A 107 9.66 -3.38 0.21
N MET A 108 10.05 -2.26 0.81
CA MET A 108 10.11 -0.97 0.16
C MET A 108 11.56 -0.49 0.17
N LEU A 109 12.18 -0.46 -1.02
CA LEU A 109 13.53 0.07 -1.20
C LEU A 109 13.43 1.51 -1.68
N ILE A 110 14.08 2.42 -0.97
CA ILE A 110 14.04 3.86 -1.23
C ILE A 110 15.46 4.33 -1.50
N ASP A 111 15.65 5.08 -2.58
CA ASP A 111 16.94 5.67 -2.91
C ASP A 111 17.37 6.73 -1.90
N GLN A 112 18.68 6.98 -1.80
CA GLN A 112 19.24 7.98 -0.89
C GLN A 112 18.62 9.39 -1.05
N PRO A 113 18.28 9.86 -2.27
CA PRO A 113 17.59 11.14 -2.46
C PRO A 113 16.11 11.17 -2.03
N LEU A 114 15.53 10.02 -1.62
CA LEU A 114 14.12 9.84 -1.27
C LEU A 114 13.15 10.24 -2.40
N ARG A 115 13.53 9.94 -3.65
CA ARG A 115 12.80 10.30 -4.87
C ARG A 115 12.15 9.10 -5.54
N ASN A 116 12.78 7.93 -5.43
CA ASN A 116 12.40 6.71 -6.12
C ASN A 116 12.26 5.57 -5.14
N VAL A 117 11.17 4.83 -5.29
CA VAL A 117 10.82 3.68 -4.47
C VAL A 117 10.59 2.47 -5.36
N LYS A 118 11.19 1.34 -4.99
CA LYS A 118 10.83 0.02 -5.52
C LYS A 118 10.05 -0.70 -4.43
N LEU A 119 8.79 -1.00 -4.71
CA LEU A 119 7.88 -1.67 -3.81
C LEU A 119 7.70 -3.12 -4.29
N SER A 120 8.09 -4.08 -3.46
CA SER A 120 7.75 -5.49 -3.62
C SER A 120 6.63 -5.84 -2.66
N THR A 121 5.56 -6.46 -3.16
CA THR A 121 4.36 -6.80 -2.38
C THR A 121 4.03 -8.28 -2.52
N LYS A 122 3.74 -8.94 -1.40
CA LYS A 122 3.15 -10.29 -1.37
C LYS A 122 1.82 -10.28 -0.64
N THR A 123 0.87 -11.03 -1.18
CA THR A 123 -0.47 -11.23 -0.60
C THR A 123 -1.13 -12.45 -1.24
N ALA A 124 -2.07 -13.08 -0.53
CA ALA A 124 -2.98 -14.07 -1.11
C ALA A 124 -4.07 -13.42 -2.00
N ALA A 125 -4.35 -12.12 -1.81
CA ALA A 125 -5.40 -11.40 -2.53
C ALA A 125 -4.87 -10.75 -3.82
N ALA A 126 -4.47 -11.56 -4.79
CA ALA A 126 -3.86 -11.11 -6.05
C ALA A 126 -4.69 -10.04 -6.80
N SER A 127 -6.03 -10.11 -6.73
CA SER A 127 -6.93 -9.16 -7.39
C SER A 127 -6.85 -7.73 -6.81
N LEU A 128 -6.35 -7.56 -5.58
CA LEU A 128 -6.25 -6.28 -4.90
C LEU A 128 -4.86 -5.63 -5.02
N VAL A 129 -3.87 -6.32 -5.62
CA VAL A 129 -2.48 -5.83 -5.68
C VAL A 129 -2.37 -4.49 -6.41
N SER A 130 -2.96 -4.36 -7.60
CA SER A 130 -2.87 -3.13 -8.37
C SER A 130 -3.49 -1.91 -7.65
N PRO A 131 -4.74 -1.96 -7.14
CA PRO A 131 -5.28 -0.83 -6.40
C PRO A 131 -4.53 -0.58 -5.08
N PHE A 132 -3.96 -1.62 -4.45
CA PHE A 132 -3.12 -1.48 -3.26
C PHE A 132 -1.84 -0.69 -3.54
N GLN A 133 -1.08 -1.07 -4.57
CA GLN A 133 0.18 -0.40 -4.92
C GLN A 133 -0.05 1.05 -5.36
N ASN A 134 -1.15 1.31 -6.08
CA ASN A 134 -1.57 2.67 -6.41
C ASN A 134 -1.91 3.48 -5.14
N ALA A 135 -2.57 2.89 -4.15
CA ALA A 135 -2.87 3.58 -2.91
C ALA A 135 -1.60 3.90 -2.09
N ILE A 136 -0.60 3.03 -2.07
CA ILE A 136 0.71 3.34 -1.47
C ILE A 136 1.37 4.52 -2.19
N GLU A 137 1.32 4.56 -3.53
CA GLU A 137 1.80 5.70 -4.30
C GLU A 137 1.05 7.00 -3.97
N GLU A 138 -0.29 6.96 -3.94
CA GLU A 138 -1.11 8.12 -3.59
C GLU A 138 -0.80 8.64 -2.18
N ILE A 139 -0.66 7.76 -1.18
CA ILE A 139 -0.23 8.12 0.17
C ILE A 139 1.13 8.83 0.10
N LEU A 140 2.11 8.22 -0.57
CA LEU A 140 3.46 8.78 -0.65
C LEU A 140 3.51 10.10 -1.43
N LYS A 141 2.60 10.34 -2.38
CA LYS A 141 2.54 11.58 -3.17
C LYS A 141 1.66 12.67 -2.55
N SER A 142 0.71 12.35 -1.68
CA SER A 142 -0.22 13.30 -1.01
C SER A 142 0.40 14.28 -0.03
#